data_AF-A0A0M9DXN1-F1
#
_entry.id   AF-A0A0M9DXN1-F1
#
_cell.length_a   1.000
_cell.length_b   1.000
_cell.length_c   1.000
_cell.angle_alpha   90.00
_cell.angle_beta   90.00
_cell.angle_gamma   90.00
#
_symmetry.space_group_name_H-M   'P 1'
#
loop_
_entity.id
_entity.type
_entity.pdbx_description
1 polymer ?
#
loop_
_entity_poly.entity_id
_entity_poly.type
_entity_poly.pdbx_seq_one_letter_code
_entity_poly.pdbx_strand_id
1 'polypeptide(L)'
;TLRTEGIILTHDLINLCPLFAGKDDYGNNLVDHEIFWGHSSAELIGKLLMKQNKLSSINRIHYLGAPPFEDYDIPNEIPQYMNCKLNKFSRQNTLLIVTGFQYAEYSDNDILVAGDLVDQNSKTFKDDYLNWLSYVSKCKIFRHMWIRSIIFSAERNPEYLFIVKVHPLEINVLKERKLNPYEILNKYKNVLLIIEPIPLKNIIQQCSLLFHYGSSSMLEAYLNKVPSVYVESKEIKKVLGTSPHKTVI
;
A
#
# COMPACT_ATOMS: atom_id res chain seq x y z
N THR A 1 -11.42 23.82 -1.44
CA THR A 1 -10.47 22.76 -1.77
C THR A 1 -11.12 21.39 -1.60
N LEU A 2 -10.83 20.46 -2.52
CA LEU A 2 -11.29 19.06 -2.49
C LEU A 2 -10.19 18.16 -1.93
N ARG A 3 -10.56 17.18 -1.09
CA ARG A 3 -9.66 16.12 -0.61
C ARG A 3 -10.24 14.74 -0.97
N THR A 4 -9.38 13.83 -1.43
CA THR A 4 -9.79 12.48 -1.85
C THR A 4 -9.00 11.42 -1.10
N GLU A 5 -9.70 10.48 -0.44
CA GLU A 5 -9.09 9.36 0.28
C GLU A 5 -9.55 8.02 -0.29
N GLY A 6 -8.58 7.15 -0.61
CA GLY A 6 -8.81 5.85 -1.23
C GLY A 6 -8.55 4.70 -0.27
N ILE A 7 -9.60 4.18 0.37
CA ILE A 7 -9.47 3.14 1.41
C ILE A 7 -10.58 2.11 1.26
N ILE A 8 -10.22 0.83 1.40
CA ILE A 8 -11.19 -0.26 1.59
C ILE A 8 -11.17 -0.64 3.07
N LEU A 9 -12.20 -0.22 3.81
CA LEU A 9 -12.40 -0.64 5.19
C LEU A 9 -13.23 -1.94 5.20
N THR A 10 -12.60 -3.05 5.58
CA THR A 10 -13.32 -4.24 6.03
C THR A 10 -13.69 -4.07 7.52
N HIS A 11 -14.64 -4.85 8.04
CA HIS A 11 -15.08 -4.72 9.45
C HIS A 11 -13.92 -4.80 10.47
N ASP A 12 -12.84 -5.53 10.15
CA ASP A 12 -11.67 -5.67 11.01
C ASP A 12 -10.72 -4.46 11.00
N LEU A 13 -10.89 -3.52 10.05
CA LEU A 13 -10.02 -2.35 9.87
C LEU A 13 -10.61 -1.05 10.43
N ILE A 14 -11.77 -1.11 11.09
CA ILE A 14 -12.41 0.07 11.73
C ILE A 14 -11.46 0.78 12.70
N ASN A 15 -10.60 0.02 13.40
CA ASN A 15 -9.64 0.58 14.34
C ASN A 15 -8.53 1.42 13.69
N LEU A 16 -8.36 1.35 12.36
CA LEU A 16 -7.41 2.18 11.61
C LEU A 16 -8.03 3.49 11.13
N CYS A 17 -9.34 3.71 11.30
CA CYS A 17 -10.02 4.96 10.92
C CYS A 17 -9.31 6.25 11.39
N PRO A 18 -8.70 6.31 12.60
CA PRO A 18 -7.96 7.49 13.03
C PRO A 18 -6.73 7.85 12.17
N LEU A 19 -6.07 6.87 11.56
CA LEU A 19 -4.96 7.14 10.62
C LEU A 19 -5.46 7.86 9.37
N PHE A 20 -6.66 7.49 8.90
CA PHE A 20 -7.24 8.00 7.66
C PHE A 20 -7.98 9.33 7.83
N ALA A 21 -8.43 9.65 9.04
CA ALA A 21 -8.93 10.99 9.38
C ALA A 21 -7.80 12.04 9.48
N GLY A 22 -6.53 11.59 9.43
CA GLY A 22 -5.33 12.41 9.60
C GLY A 22 -5.14 12.89 11.04
N LYS A 23 -3.90 13.19 11.41
CA LYS A 23 -3.56 13.75 12.73
C LYS A 23 -3.58 15.28 12.76
N ASP A 24 -3.60 15.94 11.61
CA ASP A 24 -3.55 17.40 11.53
C ASP A 24 -4.77 18.06 12.16
N ASP A 25 -4.53 19.06 13.01
CA ASP A 25 -5.56 19.93 13.55
C ASP A 25 -5.81 21.09 12.59
N TYR A 26 -6.97 21.08 11.95
CA TYR A 26 -7.44 22.16 11.10
C TYR A 26 -8.90 22.49 11.39
N GLY A 27 -9.27 23.76 11.16
CA GLY A 27 -10.62 24.23 11.38
C GLY A 27 -11.62 23.60 10.42
N ASN A 28 -12.86 23.43 10.89
CA ASN A 28 -13.96 22.79 10.17
C ASN A 28 -14.39 23.44 8.84
N ASN A 29 -13.75 24.53 8.41
CA ASN A 29 -14.02 25.24 7.17
C ASN A 29 -12.91 25.06 6.12
N LEU A 30 -11.78 24.42 6.44
CA LEU A 30 -10.66 24.27 5.51
C LEU A 30 -11.01 23.46 4.26
N VAL A 31 -11.76 22.37 4.43
CA VAL A 31 -12.10 21.43 3.35
C VAL A 31 -13.55 21.60 2.92
N ASP A 32 -13.78 22.07 1.70
CA ASP A 32 -15.12 22.29 1.13
C ASP A 32 -15.92 21.01 0.97
N HIS A 33 -15.27 19.97 0.46
CA HIS A 33 -15.85 18.64 0.29
C HIS A 33 -14.79 17.57 0.53
N GLU A 34 -15.16 16.55 1.30
CA GLU A 34 -14.41 15.31 1.49
C GLU A 34 -15.01 14.23 0.60
N ILE A 35 -14.18 13.63 -0.24
CA ILE A 35 -14.60 12.63 -1.22
C ILE A 35 -13.91 11.31 -0.91
N PHE A 36 -14.70 10.24 -0.78
CA PHE A 36 -14.20 8.89 -0.50
C PHE A 36 -14.47 7.93 -1.67
N TRP A 37 -13.61 6.94 -1.82
CA TRP A 37 -13.83 5.83 -2.75
C TRP A 37 -14.72 4.78 -2.09
N GLY A 38 -16.03 4.90 -2.30
CA GLY A 38 -17.04 4.00 -1.77
C GLY A 38 -17.76 4.50 -0.51
N HIS A 39 -18.99 4.01 -0.36
CA HIS A 39 -19.94 4.44 0.67
C HIS A 39 -19.47 4.14 2.11
N SER A 40 -18.98 2.93 2.36
CA SER A 40 -18.60 2.50 3.72
C SER A 40 -17.47 3.36 4.31
N SER A 41 -16.50 3.73 3.47
CA SER A 41 -15.39 4.59 3.89
C SER A 41 -15.85 6.02 4.20
N ALA A 42 -16.75 6.57 3.37
CA ALA A 42 -17.38 7.87 3.66
C ALA A 42 -18.15 7.87 4.97
N GLU A 43 -18.91 6.80 5.25
CA GLU A 43 -19.69 6.74 6.48
C GLU A 43 -18.78 6.67 7.73
N LEU A 44 -17.79 5.78 7.72
CA LEU A 44 -16.92 5.54 8.87
C LEU A 44 -15.98 6.72 9.14
N ILE A 45 -15.25 7.16 8.12
CA ILE A 45 -14.25 8.22 8.27
C ILE A 45 -14.95 9.58 8.39
N GLY A 46 -16.02 9.80 7.64
CA GLY A 46 -16.81 11.03 7.72
C GLY A 46 -17.36 11.30 9.12
N LYS A 47 -17.91 10.27 9.79
CA LYS A 47 -18.35 10.38 11.20
C LYS A 47 -17.19 10.77 12.12
N LEU A 48 -16.00 10.24 11.89
CA LEU A 48 -14.82 10.55 12.69
C LEU A 48 -14.33 12.00 12.47
N LEU A 49 -14.30 12.47 11.22
CA LEU A 49 -13.94 13.85 10.90
C LEU A 49 -14.91 14.87 11.53
N MET A 50 -16.21 14.57 11.52
CA MET A 50 -17.23 15.37 12.22
C MET A 50 -16.97 15.38 13.73
N LYS A 51 -16.69 14.22 14.34
CA LYS A 51 -16.37 14.11 15.76
C LYS A 51 -15.10 14.89 16.15
N GLN A 52 -14.13 14.96 15.24
CA GLN A 52 -12.90 15.75 15.41
C GLN A 52 -13.08 17.24 15.10
N ASN A 53 -14.29 17.70 14.77
CA ASN A 53 -14.58 19.07 14.33
C ASN A 53 -13.69 19.51 13.15
N LYS A 54 -13.35 18.57 12.26
CA LYS A 54 -12.64 18.83 11.00
C LYS A 54 -13.61 19.10 9.85
N LEU A 55 -14.88 18.75 10.02
CA LEU A 55 -15.96 19.05 9.10
C LEU A 55 -17.13 19.71 9.84
N SER A 56 -17.71 20.72 9.20
CA SER A 56 -18.85 21.48 9.76
C SER A 56 -20.20 20.82 9.49
N SER A 57 -20.30 19.92 8.50
CA SER A 57 -21.55 19.26 8.13
C SER A 57 -21.32 17.95 7.38
N ILE A 58 -22.21 16.99 7.63
CA ILE A 58 -22.28 15.71 6.91
C ILE A 58 -22.52 15.89 5.40
N ASN A 59 -23.16 17.00 5.00
CA ASN A 59 -23.45 17.29 3.59
C ASN A 59 -22.19 17.59 2.76
N ARG A 60 -21.04 17.79 3.41
CA ARG A 60 -19.74 17.98 2.75
C ARG A 60 -19.03 16.65 2.49
N ILE A 61 -19.61 15.53 2.94
CA ILE A 61 -19.08 14.20 2.71
C ILE A 61 -19.76 13.61 1.48
N HIS A 62 -18.96 13.29 0.48
CA HIS A 62 -19.39 12.65 -0.74
C HIS A 62 -18.61 11.36 -0.93
N TYR A 63 -19.19 10.45 -1.70
CA TYR A 63 -18.49 9.27 -2.18
C TYR A 63 -18.80 9.07 -3.65
N LEU A 64 -17.84 8.49 -4.33
CA LEU A 64 -17.95 8.09 -5.72
C LEU A 64 -17.27 6.72 -5.89
N GLY A 65 -17.16 6.25 -7.14
CA GLY A 65 -16.41 5.05 -7.48
C GLY A 65 -14.92 5.19 -7.17
N ALA A 66 -14.07 4.57 -7.98
CA ALA A 66 -12.62 4.75 -7.84
C ALA A 66 -12.09 5.37 -9.13
N PRO A 67 -12.18 6.72 -9.29
CA PRO A 67 -11.93 7.39 -10.55
C PRO A 67 -10.55 7.08 -11.15
N PRO A 68 -9.44 6.98 -10.37
CA PRO A 68 -8.15 6.59 -10.93
C PRO A 68 -8.14 5.21 -11.62
N PHE A 69 -9.15 4.38 -11.36
CA PHE A 69 -9.32 3.04 -11.91
C PHE A 69 -10.51 2.93 -12.87
N GLU A 70 -11.23 4.02 -13.10
CA GLU A 70 -12.19 4.10 -14.21
C GLU A 70 -11.38 4.20 -15.52
N ASP A 71 -11.79 3.45 -16.55
CA ASP A 71 -11.09 3.35 -17.83
C ASP A 71 -11.14 4.69 -18.57
N TYR A 72 -10.24 5.60 -18.19
CA TYR A 72 -9.79 6.68 -19.06
C TYR A 72 -8.74 6.08 -20.00
N ASP A 73 -8.77 6.48 -21.28
CA ASP A 73 -7.92 6.06 -22.40
C ASP A 73 -6.40 6.28 -22.17
N ILE A 74 -5.85 5.74 -21.09
CA ILE A 74 -4.43 5.75 -20.78
C ILE A 74 -3.84 4.56 -21.53
N PRO A 75 -2.85 4.78 -22.41
CA PRO A 75 -2.24 3.72 -23.20
C PRO A 75 -1.76 2.57 -22.31
N ASN A 76 -2.26 1.37 -22.58
CA ASN A 76 -1.89 0.13 -21.92
C ASN A 76 -0.57 -0.42 -22.47
N GLU A 77 0.44 0.44 -22.63
CA GLU A 77 1.72 0.00 -23.18
C GLU A 77 2.58 -0.62 -22.08
N ILE A 78 2.96 -1.87 -22.31
CA ILE A 78 3.97 -2.59 -21.55
C ILE A 78 5.23 -2.65 -22.42
N PRO A 79 6.43 -2.35 -21.88
CA PRO A 79 7.67 -2.44 -22.64
C PRO A 79 7.85 -3.81 -23.31
N GLN A 80 8.33 -3.83 -24.55
CA GLN A 80 8.46 -5.05 -25.36
C GLN A 80 9.24 -6.16 -24.65
N TYR A 81 10.29 -5.80 -23.90
CA TYR A 81 11.09 -6.78 -23.17
C TYR A 81 10.29 -7.51 -22.08
N MET A 82 9.32 -6.85 -21.44
CA MET A 82 8.42 -7.48 -20.47
C MET A 82 7.44 -8.40 -21.19
N ASN A 83 6.88 -7.97 -22.33
CA ASN A 83 6.01 -8.82 -23.16
C ASN A 83 6.71 -10.11 -23.58
N CYS A 84 7.99 -10.05 -23.96
CA CYS A 84 8.79 -11.24 -24.27
C CYS A 84 8.88 -12.24 -23.11
N LYS A 85 8.80 -11.78 -21.85
CA LYS A 85 8.80 -12.65 -20.66
C LYS A 85 7.40 -13.09 -20.28
N LEU A 86 6.42 -12.19 -20.29
CA LEU A 86 5.01 -12.48 -20.02
C LEU A 86 4.48 -13.56 -20.97
N ASN A 87 4.74 -13.43 -22.28
CA ASN A 87 4.25 -14.37 -23.30
C ASN A 87 4.83 -15.79 -23.20
N LYS A 88 5.86 -16.01 -22.37
CA LYS A 88 6.41 -17.36 -22.12
C LYS A 88 5.62 -18.16 -21.10
N PHE A 89 4.74 -17.50 -20.35
CA PHE A 89 3.94 -18.11 -19.29
C PHE A 89 2.47 -17.87 -19.57
N SER A 90 1.63 -18.84 -19.24
CA SER A 90 0.19 -18.64 -19.30
C SER A 90 -0.25 -17.71 -18.17
N ARG A 91 -1.40 -17.05 -18.35
CA ARG A 91 -2.03 -16.24 -17.29
C ARG A 91 -2.21 -17.07 -16.01
N GLN A 92 -2.63 -18.32 -16.14
CA GLN A 92 -2.85 -19.25 -15.02
C GLN A 92 -1.58 -19.46 -14.18
N ASN A 93 -0.42 -19.46 -14.83
CA ASN A 93 0.89 -19.64 -14.21
C ASN A 93 1.60 -18.31 -13.90
N THR A 94 0.89 -17.19 -13.92
CA THR A 94 1.48 -15.87 -13.68
C THR A 94 0.93 -15.28 -12.38
N LEU A 95 1.82 -15.03 -11.43
CA LEU A 95 1.51 -14.51 -10.10
C LEU A 95 2.05 -13.08 -10.00
N LEU A 96 1.21 -12.14 -9.58
CA LEU A 96 1.61 -10.75 -9.36
C LEU A 96 1.82 -10.50 -7.88
N ILE A 97 2.94 -9.89 -7.54
CA ILE A 97 3.35 -9.57 -6.18
C ILE A 97 3.68 -8.09 -6.14
N VAL A 98 2.96 -7.33 -5.32
CA VAL A 98 3.21 -5.89 -5.16
C VAL A 98 4.01 -5.62 -3.88
N THR A 99 4.87 -4.60 -3.93
CA THR A 99 5.60 -4.08 -2.76
C THR A 99 5.10 -2.68 -2.39
N GLY A 100 5.76 -2.05 -1.43
CA GLY A 100 5.55 -0.68 -0.96
C GLY A 100 6.03 -0.55 0.47
N PHE A 101 7.31 -0.87 0.63
CA PHE A 101 8.04 -0.84 1.89
C PHE A 101 8.96 0.39 1.93
N GLN A 102 8.48 1.56 1.45
CA GLN A 102 9.27 2.79 1.39
C GLN A 102 9.86 3.17 2.74
N TYR A 103 9.12 2.91 3.83
CA TYR A 103 9.55 3.21 5.19
C TYR A 103 10.72 2.34 5.66
N ALA A 104 11.06 1.24 4.99
CA ALA A 104 12.17 0.37 5.40
C ALA A 104 13.55 1.04 5.36
N GLU A 105 13.68 2.14 4.61
CA GLU A 105 14.91 2.94 4.49
C GLU A 105 14.78 4.36 5.05
N TYR A 106 13.73 4.63 5.85
CA TYR A 106 13.60 5.91 6.51
C TYR A 106 14.68 6.05 7.61
N SER A 107 15.38 7.16 7.58
CA SER A 107 16.26 7.65 8.63
C SER A 107 15.47 8.44 9.67
N ASP A 108 16.11 8.75 10.80
CA ASP A 108 15.56 9.66 11.83
C ASP A 108 15.08 10.97 11.21
N ASN A 109 15.87 11.56 10.31
CA ASN A 109 15.52 12.79 9.64
C ASN A 109 14.29 12.66 8.73
N ASP A 110 14.14 11.54 8.02
CA ASP A 110 12.97 11.32 7.16
C ASP A 110 11.69 11.25 8.00
N ILE A 111 11.74 10.62 9.18
CA ILE A 111 10.62 10.55 10.12
C ILE A 111 10.25 11.95 10.62
N LEU A 112 11.25 12.76 10.98
CA LEU A 112 11.04 14.09 11.55
C LEU A 112 10.55 15.13 10.52
N VAL A 113 10.94 14.97 9.24
CA VAL A 113 10.65 15.94 8.18
C VAL A 113 9.38 15.59 7.39
N ALA A 114 8.93 14.32 7.36
CA ALA A 114 7.74 13.92 6.63
C ALA A 114 6.45 14.66 7.06
N GLY A 115 6.43 15.21 8.29
CA GLY A 115 5.38 16.12 8.79
C GLY A 115 4.05 15.45 9.13
N ASP A 116 3.65 14.44 8.36
CA ASP A 116 2.46 13.60 8.58
C ASP A 116 2.71 12.42 9.53
N LEU A 117 3.97 12.02 9.72
CA LEU A 117 4.34 10.88 10.56
C LEU A 117 4.38 11.26 12.05
N VAL A 118 5.01 12.39 12.36
CA VAL A 118 5.29 12.83 13.73
C VAL A 118 5.18 14.36 13.81
N ASP A 119 4.39 14.86 14.76
CA ASP A 119 4.36 16.28 15.11
C ASP A 119 5.36 16.58 16.23
N GLN A 120 6.40 17.34 15.91
CA GLN A 120 7.47 17.74 16.86
C GLN A 120 6.98 18.63 18.00
N ASN A 121 5.83 19.29 17.83
CA ASN A 121 5.23 20.16 18.86
C ASN A 121 4.20 19.43 19.72
N SER A 122 3.85 18.19 19.38
CA SER A 122 2.87 17.40 20.13
C SER A 122 3.44 16.90 21.46
N LYS A 123 2.57 16.81 22.47
CA LYS A 123 2.88 16.14 23.75
C LYS A 123 3.19 14.65 23.59
N THR A 124 2.71 14.02 22.50
CA THR A 124 2.95 12.60 22.18
C THR A 124 4.18 12.38 21.31
N PHE A 125 4.93 13.44 20.96
CA PHE A 125 6.07 13.40 20.04
C PHE A 125 7.01 12.23 20.30
N LYS A 126 7.48 12.08 21.54
CA LYS A 126 8.47 11.05 21.91
C LYS A 126 7.95 9.64 21.67
N ASP A 127 6.70 9.37 22.04
CA ASP A 127 6.10 8.05 21.89
C ASP A 127 5.82 7.75 20.41
N ASP A 128 5.28 8.73 19.68
CA ASP A 128 5.05 8.62 18.23
C ASP A 128 6.37 8.37 17.47
N TYR A 129 7.44 9.11 17.82
CA TYR A 129 8.76 8.94 17.23
C TYR A 129 9.35 7.55 17.49
N LEU A 130 9.30 7.06 18.74
CA LEU A 130 9.76 5.71 19.09
C LEU A 130 8.92 4.62 18.38
N ASN A 131 7.62 4.83 18.24
CA ASN A 131 6.75 3.93 17.49
C ASN A 131 7.13 3.87 16.01
N TRP A 132 7.47 5.01 15.40
CA TRP A 132 7.95 5.07 14.02
C TRP A 132 9.32 4.41 13.83
N LEU A 133 10.28 4.63 14.73
CA LEU A 133 11.56 3.92 14.69
C LEU A 133 11.36 2.41 14.78
N SER A 134 10.46 1.98 15.67
CA SER A 134 10.05 0.58 15.77
C SER A 134 9.50 0.11 14.43
N TYR A 135 8.51 0.81 13.86
CA TYR A 135 7.85 0.49 12.60
C TYR A 135 8.82 0.36 11.42
N VAL A 136 9.76 1.30 11.26
CA VAL A 136 10.81 1.26 10.22
C VAL A 136 11.59 -0.06 10.28
N SER A 137 12.01 -0.47 11.48
CA SER A 137 12.71 -1.75 11.70
C SER A 137 11.86 -2.95 11.28
N LYS A 138 10.56 -2.96 11.64
CA LYS A 138 9.64 -4.07 11.26
C LYS A 138 9.40 -4.11 9.76
N CYS A 139 9.23 -2.94 9.14
CA CYS A 139 9.07 -2.82 7.69
C CYS A 139 10.28 -3.37 6.95
N LYS A 140 11.49 -3.07 7.45
CA LYS A 140 12.74 -3.65 6.93
C LYS A 140 12.77 -5.16 7.06
N ILE A 141 12.45 -5.71 8.23
CA ILE A 141 12.37 -7.17 8.43
C ILE A 141 11.36 -7.80 7.47
N PHE A 142 10.18 -7.19 7.32
CA PHE A 142 9.14 -7.71 6.43
C PHE A 142 9.60 -7.77 4.99
N ARG A 143 10.19 -6.69 4.48
CA ARG A 143 10.67 -6.64 3.10
C ARG A 143 11.67 -7.76 2.83
N HIS A 144 12.59 -8.02 3.77
CA HIS A 144 13.52 -9.14 3.64
C HIS A 144 12.82 -10.49 3.60
N MET A 145 11.83 -10.71 4.48
CA MET A 145 11.02 -11.94 4.45
C MET A 145 10.27 -12.07 3.13
N TRP A 146 9.66 -10.99 2.65
CA TRP A 146 8.94 -10.92 1.38
C TRP A 146 9.83 -11.35 0.22
N ILE A 147 11.01 -10.74 0.09
CA ILE A 147 12.00 -11.10 -0.94
C ILE A 147 12.44 -12.56 -0.82
N ARG A 148 12.71 -13.06 0.39
CA ARG A 148 13.09 -14.47 0.59
C ARG A 148 11.98 -15.44 0.22
N SER A 149 10.72 -15.12 0.51
CA SER A 149 9.57 -15.93 0.13
C SER A 149 9.39 -15.97 -1.39
N ILE A 150 9.62 -14.85 -2.08
CA ILE A 150 9.61 -14.81 -3.56
C ILE A 150 10.69 -15.73 -4.12
N ILE A 151 11.92 -15.61 -3.62
CA ILE A 151 13.06 -16.45 -4.03
C ILE A 151 12.73 -17.93 -3.84
N PHE A 152 12.34 -18.31 -2.63
CA PHE A 152 12.00 -19.69 -2.29
C PHE A 152 10.87 -20.24 -3.17
N SER A 153 9.86 -19.42 -3.47
CA SER A 153 8.74 -19.82 -4.32
C SER A 153 9.16 -19.97 -5.79
N ALA A 154 10.00 -19.05 -6.29
CA ALA A 154 10.52 -19.08 -7.66
C ALA A 154 11.41 -20.30 -7.91
N GLU A 155 12.23 -20.70 -6.93
CA GLU A 155 13.11 -21.87 -7.02
C GLU A 155 12.32 -23.18 -7.06
N ARG A 156 11.21 -23.28 -6.32
CA ARG A 156 10.41 -24.50 -6.18
C ARG A 156 9.36 -24.68 -7.26
N ASN A 157 8.97 -23.59 -7.92
CA ASN A 157 7.89 -23.58 -8.90
C ASN A 157 8.37 -22.90 -10.21
N PRO A 158 9.33 -23.49 -10.93
CA PRO A 158 9.93 -22.91 -12.14
C PRO A 158 8.94 -22.68 -13.30
N GLU A 159 7.80 -23.38 -13.28
CA GLU A 159 6.70 -23.28 -14.24
C GLU A 159 5.83 -22.03 -14.06
N TYR A 160 5.97 -21.32 -12.93
CA TYR A 160 5.26 -20.08 -12.65
C TYR A 160 6.14 -18.85 -12.89
N LEU A 161 5.55 -17.81 -13.45
CA LEU A 161 6.13 -16.47 -13.51
C LEU A 161 5.72 -15.67 -12.28
N PHE A 162 6.71 -15.15 -11.57
CA PHE A 162 6.52 -14.22 -10.45
C PHE A 162 6.79 -12.81 -10.94
N ILE A 163 5.74 -12.01 -11.14
CA ILE A 163 5.87 -10.59 -11.42
C ILE A 163 6.00 -9.85 -10.09
N VAL A 164 7.11 -9.17 -9.86
CA VAL A 164 7.37 -8.39 -8.65
C VAL A 164 7.35 -6.92 -9.02
N LYS A 165 6.27 -6.22 -8.65
CA LYS A 165 6.10 -4.80 -8.95
C LYS A 165 6.39 -3.95 -7.73
N VAL A 166 7.42 -3.12 -7.85
CA VAL A 166 7.84 -2.23 -6.76
C VAL A 166 7.01 -0.95 -6.76
N HIS A 167 6.61 -0.48 -5.57
CA HIS A 167 5.84 0.76 -5.42
C HIS A 167 6.67 1.99 -5.86
N PRO A 168 6.08 2.97 -6.58
CA PRO A 168 6.81 4.17 -7.02
C PRO A 168 7.52 4.94 -5.90
N LEU A 169 6.86 5.13 -4.75
CA LEU A 169 7.50 5.80 -3.60
C LEU A 169 8.69 5.01 -3.06
N GLU A 170 8.61 3.67 -3.04
CA GLU A 170 9.72 2.84 -2.59
C GLU A 170 10.90 2.94 -3.57
N ILE A 171 10.63 2.97 -4.88
CA ILE A 171 11.66 3.17 -5.91
C ILE A 171 12.39 4.51 -5.72
N ASN A 172 11.66 5.60 -5.43
CA ASN A 172 12.26 6.91 -5.22
C ASN A 172 13.23 6.90 -4.03
N VAL A 173 12.78 6.39 -2.89
CA VAL A 173 13.62 6.26 -1.68
C VAL A 173 14.85 5.39 -1.96
N LEU A 174 14.68 4.25 -2.62
CA LEU A 174 15.77 3.34 -2.96
C LEU A 174 16.81 3.97 -3.89
N LYS A 175 16.37 4.76 -4.89
CA LYS A 175 17.26 5.50 -5.78
C LYS A 175 18.08 6.55 -5.05
N GLU A 176 17.43 7.34 -4.18
CA GLU A 176 18.11 8.36 -3.36
C GLU A 176 19.16 7.73 -2.45
N ARG A 177 18.85 6.57 -1.86
CA ARG A 177 19.77 5.81 -1.00
C ARG A 177 20.81 5.01 -1.78
N LYS A 178 20.72 4.94 -3.12
CA LYS A 178 21.57 4.09 -3.98
C LYS A 178 21.56 2.61 -3.56
N LEU A 179 20.39 2.11 -3.17
CA LEU A 179 20.17 0.74 -2.73
C LEU A 179 19.14 0.06 -3.63
N ASN A 180 19.31 -1.23 -3.90
CA ASN A 180 18.27 -2.03 -4.55
C ASN A 180 18.22 -3.44 -3.96
N PRO A 181 17.45 -3.66 -2.88
CA PRO A 181 17.34 -4.97 -2.25
C PRO A 181 16.69 -6.02 -3.18
N TYR A 182 15.98 -5.58 -4.22
CA TYR A 182 15.30 -6.45 -5.18
C TYR A 182 16.21 -6.95 -6.30
N GLU A 183 17.41 -6.39 -6.46
CA GLU A 183 18.33 -6.76 -7.55
C GLU A 183 18.66 -8.26 -7.57
N ILE A 184 18.66 -8.90 -6.39
CA ILE A 184 18.85 -10.35 -6.25
C ILE A 184 17.85 -11.16 -7.09
N LEU A 185 16.64 -10.63 -7.29
CA LEU A 185 15.57 -11.29 -8.04
C LEU A 185 15.87 -11.41 -9.53
N ASN A 186 16.75 -10.56 -10.08
CA ASN A 186 17.15 -10.62 -11.49
C ASN A 186 17.88 -11.92 -11.87
N LYS A 187 18.39 -12.67 -10.88
CA LYS A 187 19.05 -13.97 -11.10
C LYS A 187 18.07 -15.08 -11.49
N TYR A 188 16.78 -14.89 -11.25
CA TYR A 188 15.76 -15.91 -11.42
C TYR A 188 15.04 -15.77 -12.77
N LYS A 189 15.16 -16.80 -13.62
CA LYS A 189 14.60 -16.78 -14.98
C LYS A 189 13.09 -16.60 -15.00
N ASN A 190 12.39 -17.08 -13.97
CA ASN A 190 10.95 -17.01 -13.81
C ASN A 190 10.48 -15.87 -12.88
N VAL A 191 11.32 -14.84 -12.65
CA VAL A 191 10.92 -13.62 -11.92
C VAL A 191 11.01 -12.40 -12.83
N LEU A 192 9.92 -11.68 -13.04
CA LEU A 192 9.90 -10.39 -13.73
C LEU A 192 9.86 -9.27 -12.69
N LEU A 193 11.00 -8.64 -12.44
CA LEU A 193 11.09 -7.47 -11.57
C LEU A 193 10.70 -6.21 -12.35
N ILE A 194 9.74 -5.44 -11.84
CA ILE A 194 9.24 -4.19 -12.43
C ILE A 194 9.53 -3.06 -11.45
N ILE A 195 10.49 -2.22 -11.81
CA ILE A 195 10.88 -1.00 -11.07
C ILE A 195 10.52 0.29 -11.82
N GLU A 196 9.95 0.14 -13.02
CA GLU A 196 9.44 1.21 -13.84
C GLU A 196 8.06 1.67 -13.34
N PRO A 197 7.71 2.96 -13.54
CA PRO A 197 6.42 3.52 -13.18
C PRO A 197 5.30 3.08 -14.14
N ILE A 198 5.16 1.76 -14.35
CA ILE A 198 4.08 1.17 -15.14
C ILE A 198 2.82 1.14 -14.27
N PRO A 199 1.63 1.54 -14.77
CA PRO A 199 0.38 1.36 -14.03
C PRO A 199 0.12 -0.11 -13.71
N LEU A 200 -0.40 -0.41 -12.52
CA LEU A 200 -0.70 -1.79 -12.12
C LEU A 200 -1.76 -2.41 -13.05
N LYS A 201 -2.76 -1.62 -13.48
CA LYS A 201 -3.77 -2.02 -14.47
C LYS A 201 -3.20 -2.65 -15.74
N ASN A 202 -2.03 -2.19 -16.22
CA ASN A 202 -1.42 -2.71 -17.44
C ASN A 202 -0.94 -4.16 -17.27
N ILE A 203 -0.67 -4.58 -16.03
CA ILE A 203 -0.03 -5.87 -15.73
C ILE A 203 -1.03 -6.83 -15.08
N ILE A 204 -1.97 -6.33 -14.30
CA ILE A 204 -2.83 -7.15 -13.44
C ILE A 204 -3.71 -8.14 -14.23
N GLN A 205 -4.14 -7.78 -15.44
CA GLN A 205 -4.92 -8.68 -16.27
C GLN A 205 -4.12 -9.89 -16.79
N GLN A 206 -2.79 -9.79 -16.79
CA GLN A 206 -1.89 -10.86 -17.22
C GLN A 206 -1.64 -11.93 -16.15
N CYS A 207 -2.06 -11.69 -14.90
CA CYS A 207 -1.89 -12.64 -13.80
C CYS A 207 -3.19 -13.35 -13.41
N SER A 208 -3.04 -14.53 -12.79
CA SER A 208 -4.14 -15.29 -12.20
C SER A 208 -4.41 -14.91 -10.75
N LEU A 209 -3.42 -14.35 -10.06
CA LEU A 209 -3.46 -14.09 -8.62
C LEU A 209 -2.57 -12.89 -8.25
N LEU A 210 -3.10 -11.99 -7.41
CA LEU A 210 -2.35 -10.89 -6.79
C LEU A 210 -1.99 -11.23 -5.33
N PHE A 211 -0.73 -11.07 -4.94
CA PHE A 211 -0.27 -11.10 -3.55
C PHE A 211 0.04 -9.68 -3.06
N HIS A 212 -0.57 -9.31 -1.93
CA HIS A 212 -0.44 -7.98 -1.34
C HIS A 212 -0.44 -8.06 0.20
N TYR A 213 -0.02 -6.98 0.87
CA TYR A 213 0.07 -6.89 2.33
C TYR A 213 -0.83 -5.78 2.92
N GLY A 214 -1.90 -5.43 2.20
CA GLY A 214 -2.82 -4.34 2.57
C GLY A 214 -2.74 -3.12 1.66
N SER A 215 -2.17 -3.29 0.47
CA SER A 215 -2.09 -2.26 -0.57
C SER A 215 -3.46 -1.94 -1.18
N SER A 216 -3.68 -0.68 -1.57
CA SER A 216 -4.81 -0.22 -2.39
C SER A 216 -4.92 -0.96 -3.73
N SER A 217 -3.83 -1.60 -4.18
CA SER A 217 -3.79 -2.55 -5.31
C SER A 217 -4.88 -3.64 -5.25
N MET A 218 -5.39 -3.96 -4.06
CA MET A 218 -6.52 -4.88 -3.90
C MET A 218 -7.79 -4.40 -4.62
N LEU A 219 -8.04 -3.09 -4.63
CA LEU A 219 -9.17 -2.49 -5.35
C LEU A 219 -9.02 -2.70 -6.85
N GLU A 220 -7.80 -2.47 -7.38
CA GLU A 220 -7.48 -2.70 -8.79
C GLU A 220 -7.67 -4.17 -9.17
N ALA A 221 -7.24 -5.11 -8.33
CA ALA A 221 -7.49 -6.54 -8.52
C ALA A 221 -8.98 -6.86 -8.58
N TYR A 222 -9.75 -6.34 -7.62
CA TYR A 222 -11.20 -6.53 -7.58
C TYR A 222 -11.88 -6.02 -8.86
N LEU A 223 -11.56 -4.79 -9.29
CA LEU A 223 -12.10 -4.20 -10.52
C LEU A 223 -11.74 -5.00 -11.77
N ASN A 224 -10.53 -5.57 -11.81
CA ASN A 224 -10.06 -6.41 -12.92
C ASN A 224 -10.45 -7.88 -12.81
N LYS A 225 -11.27 -8.26 -11.81
CA LYS A 225 -11.69 -9.65 -11.55
C LYS A 225 -10.51 -10.62 -11.39
N VAL A 226 -9.45 -10.14 -10.75
CA VAL A 226 -8.27 -10.93 -10.39
C VAL A 226 -8.36 -11.24 -8.90
N PRO A 227 -8.39 -12.53 -8.50
CA PRO A 227 -8.33 -12.90 -7.10
C PRO A 227 -7.08 -12.33 -6.42
N SER A 228 -7.18 -11.96 -5.15
CA SER A 228 -6.06 -11.47 -4.36
C SER A 228 -5.88 -12.25 -3.06
N VAL A 229 -4.63 -12.38 -2.62
CA VAL A 229 -4.20 -12.98 -1.37
C VAL A 229 -3.58 -11.90 -0.51
N TYR A 230 -4.22 -11.64 0.62
CA TYR A 230 -3.63 -10.84 1.68
C TYR A 230 -2.62 -11.70 2.46
N VAL A 231 -1.36 -11.27 2.42
CA VAL A 231 -0.25 -11.96 3.07
C VAL A 231 0.06 -11.28 4.39
N GLU A 232 -0.18 -12.01 5.46
CA GLU A 232 0.26 -11.64 6.80
C GLU A 232 1.50 -12.44 7.20
N SER A 233 2.40 -11.81 7.96
CA SER A 233 3.44 -12.52 8.68
C SER A 233 3.12 -12.56 10.17
N LYS A 234 3.11 -13.77 10.75
CA LYS A 234 3.00 -13.96 12.20
C LYS A 234 4.24 -13.41 12.91
N GLU A 235 5.42 -13.46 12.29
CA GLU A 235 6.61 -12.79 12.81
C GLU A 235 6.39 -11.28 12.91
N ILE A 236 5.68 -10.69 11.95
CA ILE A 236 5.30 -9.27 12.01
C ILE A 236 4.24 -9.01 13.07
N LYS A 237 3.24 -9.87 13.25
CA LYS A 237 2.29 -9.73 14.38
C LYS A 237 3.01 -9.77 15.73
N LYS A 238 4.01 -10.65 15.88
CA LYS A 238 4.87 -10.75 17.08
C LYS A 238 5.75 -9.51 17.27
N VAL A 239 6.37 -9.01 16.20
CA VAL A 239 7.23 -7.81 16.25
C VAL A 239 6.39 -6.53 16.39
N LEU A 240 5.17 -6.48 15.84
CA LEU A 240 4.25 -5.34 15.91
C LEU A 240 3.67 -5.12 17.31
N GLY A 241 3.88 -6.03 18.26
CA GLY A 241 3.35 -5.84 19.62
C GLY A 241 1.84 -5.68 19.62
N THR A 242 1.14 -6.25 18.63
CA THR A 242 -0.30 -6.45 18.73
C THR A 242 -0.52 -7.57 19.74
N SER A 243 -0.36 -7.23 21.02
CA SER A 243 -1.29 -7.73 22.02
C SER A 243 -2.69 -7.51 21.44
N PRO A 244 -3.64 -8.43 21.58
CA PRO A 244 -5.04 -8.10 21.31
C PRO A 244 -5.36 -6.92 22.24
N HIS A 245 -5.27 -5.70 21.73
CA HIS A 245 -5.69 -4.53 22.47
C HIS A 245 -7.15 -4.78 22.75
N LYS A 246 -7.41 -4.98 24.04
CA LYS A 246 -8.68 -5.35 24.64
C LYS A 246 -9.83 -4.82 23.79
N THR A 247 -10.56 -5.75 23.21
CA THR A 247 -11.97 -5.57 22.92
C THR A 247 -12.62 -5.14 24.23
N VAL A 248 -12.71 -3.84 24.46
CA VAL A 248 -13.68 -3.29 25.40
C VAL A 248 -14.95 -3.18 24.56
N ILE A 249 -15.85 -4.11 24.86
CA ILE A 249 -17.25 -4.11 24.42
C ILE A 249 -17.88 -2.77 24.77
#